data_AF-A0A1G6N174-F1
#
_entry.id   AF-A0A1G6N174-F1
#
_cell.length_a   1.000
_cell.length_b   1.000
_cell.length_c   1.000
_cell.angle_alpha   90.00
_cell.angle_beta   90.00
_cell.angle_gamma   90.00
#
_symmetry.space_group_name_H-M   'P 1'
#
loop_
_entity.id
_entity.type
_entity.pdbx_description
1 polymer ?
#
loop_
_entity_poly.entity_id
_entity_poly.type
_entity_poly.pdbx_seq_one_letter_code
_entity_poly.pdbx_strand_id
1 'polypeptide(L)'
;MYNEQVEKLIELALADGELTEKEKQVLFKKAEAEGIDLDEFEMVLDAKLFEKNQAKKDSPPVSAPKSDKYGDVKKCPSCGSIVQSFSGKCSDCGYEFRDIQSDATINKLFEALMEADNIPKDQFREIHTGDMGGILGGIMGNSYAALDKQKNEERLKKHEELHKEKIHSRKVQIITSFPIPNTKEPLLEFLTLGISKATPIKKGFFSKKTIAEEEHNALVPAWKSKIDQVVFKAKMSLKDDKSLLAEIENMVSQLSSKK
;
A
#
# COMPACT_ATOMS: atom_id res chain seq x y z
N MET A 1 -29.30 -31.38 9.96
CA MET A 1 -28.62 -32.44 9.17
C MET A 1 -29.01 -32.19 7.73
N TYR A 2 -28.04 -31.89 6.86
CA TYR A 2 -28.32 -31.59 5.47
C TYR A 2 -28.81 -32.85 4.75
N ASN A 3 -29.51 -32.67 3.64
CA ASN A 3 -29.90 -33.79 2.79
C ASN A 3 -28.63 -34.53 2.32
N GLU A 4 -28.58 -35.86 2.47
CA GLU A 4 -27.43 -36.71 2.10
C GLU A 4 -26.96 -36.50 0.65
N GLN A 5 -27.87 -36.07 -0.23
CA GLN A 5 -27.53 -35.76 -1.63
C GLN A 5 -26.64 -34.52 -1.75
N VAL A 6 -26.89 -33.50 -0.93
CA VAL A 6 -26.12 -32.26 -0.93
C VAL A 6 -24.73 -32.51 -0.33
N GLU A 7 -24.65 -33.28 0.76
CA GLU A 7 -23.37 -33.63 1.39
C GLU A 7 -22.45 -34.43 0.44
N LYS A 8 -23.00 -35.41 -0.30
CA LYS A 8 -22.23 -36.17 -1.31
C LYS A 8 -21.73 -35.29 -2.46
N LEU A 9 -22.53 -34.30 -2.88
CA LEU A 9 -22.12 -33.36 -3.92
C LEU A 9 -20.99 -32.44 -3.44
N ILE A 10 -21.05 -31.99 -2.19
CA ILE A 10 -19.97 -31.23 -1.56
C ILE A 10 -18.69 -32.07 -1.49
N GLU A 11 -18.78 -33.34 -1.08
CA GLU A 11 -17.60 -34.21 -1.00
C GLU A 11 -16.95 -34.48 -2.36
N LEU A 12 -17.76 -34.65 -3.42
CA LEU A 12 -17.28 -34.82 -4.79
C LEU A 12 -16.63 -33.54 -5.32
N ALA A 13 -17.26 -32.38 -5.10
CA ALA A 13 -16.73 -31.08 -5.53
C ALA A 13 -15.50 -30.62 -4.73
N LEU A 14 -15.28 -31.16 -3.53
CA LEU A 14 -14.11 -30.88 -2.68
C LEU A 14 -13.03 -31.98 -2.76
N ALA A 15 -13.17 -32.96 -3.66
CA ALA A 15 -12.23 -34.08 -3.77
C ALA A 15 -10.83 -33.65 -4.25
N ASP A 16 -10.78 -32.75 -5.23
CA ASP A 16 -9.56 -32.15 -5.76
C ASP A 16 -8.98 -31.05 -4.83
N GLY A 17 -9.79 -30.53 -3.90
CA GLY A 17 -9.39 -29.52 -2.89
C GLY A 17 -9.49 -28.08 -3.39
N GLU A 18 -10.03 -27.87 -4.60
CA GLU A 18 -10.28 -26.56 -5.18
C GLU A 18 -11.74 -26.48 -5.59
N LEU A 19 -12.47 -25.48 -5.08
CA LEU A 19 -13.86 -25.27 -5.48
C LEU A 19 -13.91 -24.26 -6.63
N THR A 20 -14.24 -24.70 -7.84
CA THR A 20 -14.40 -23.77 -8.97
C THR A 20 -15.70 -22.98 -8.89
N GLU A 21 -15.75 -21.79 -9.50
CA GLU A 21 -16.96 -20.95 -9.52
C GLU A 21 -18.19 -21.67 -10.10
N LYS A 22 -17.97 -22.57 -11.08
CA LYS A 22 -19.05 -23.36 -11.69
C LYS A 22 -19.60 -24.41 -10.73
N GLU A 23 -18.74 -25.05 -9.94
CA GLU A 23 -19.15 -26.01 -8.91
C GLU A 23 -19.87 -25.32 -7.76
N LYS A 24 -19.36 -24.16 -7.32
CA LYS A 24 -20.05 -23.31 -6.33
C LYS A 24 -21.46 -22.96 -6.79
N GLN A 25 -21.65 -22.52 -8.04
CA GLN A 25 -22.97 -22.20 -8.57
C GLN A 25 -23.93 -23.40 -8.63
N VAL A 26 -23.43 -24.59 -8.96
CA VAL A 26 -24.26 -25.81 -9.01
C VAL A 26 -24.68 -26.24 -7.60
N LEU A 27 -23.77 -26.15 -6.63
CA LEU A 27 -24.04 -26.45 -5.23
C LEU A 27 -25.08 -25.50 -4.62
N PHE A 28 -24.99 -24.20 -4.89
CA PHE A 28 -25.94 -23.19 -4.41
C PHE A 28 -27.34 -23.40 -5.00
N LYS A 29 -27.45 -23.68 -6.30
CA LYS A 29 -28.75 -23.99 -6.95
C LYS A 29 -29.39 -25.26 -6.39
N LYS A 30 -28.59 -26.26 -6.05
CA LYS A 30 -29.08 -27.50 -5.45
C LYS A 30 -29.46 -27.30 -3.98
N ALA A 31 -28.73 -26.49 -3.23
CA ALA A 31 -29.09 -26.11 -1.86
C ALA A 31 -30.41 -25.32 -1.82
N GLU A 32 -30.59 -24.36 -2.73
CA GLU A 32 -31.82 -23.58 -2.89
C GLU A 32 -33.02 -24.47 -3.24
N ALA A 33 -32.84 -25.40 -4.17
CA ALA A 33 -33.90 -26.34 -4.57
C ALA A 33 -34.35 -27.29 -3.43
N GLU A 34 -33.47 -27.53 -2.45
CA GLU A 34 -33.74 -28.34 -1.26
C GLU A 34 -34.21 -27.47 -0.08
N GLY A 35 -34.39 -26.16 -0.28
CA GLY A 35 -34.89 -25.22 0.74
C GLY A 35 -33.88 -24.90 1.84
N ILE A 36 -32.57 -25.07 1.56
CA ILE A 36 -31.50 -24.71 2.50
C ILE A 36 -31.21 -23.22 2.36
N ASP A 37 -31.03 -22.53 3.49
CA ASP A 37 -30.60 -21.14 3.51
C ASP A 37 -29.21 -20.95 2.88
N LEU A 38 -29.09 -19.99 1.96
CA LEU A 38 -27.88 -19.80 1.16
C LEU A 38 -26.69 -19.30 2.00
N ASP A 39 -26.95 -18.47 3.01
CA ASP A 39 -25.90 -17.93 3.88
C ASP A 39 -25.37 -19.01 4.83
N GLU A 40 -26.28 -19.85 5.37
CA GLU A 40 -25.90 -21.03 6.17
C GLU A 40 -25.08 -22.03 5.33
N PHE A 41 -25.49 -22.26 4.09
CA PHE A 41 -24.80 -23.15 3.17
C PHE A 41 -23.40 -22.68 2.82
N GLU A 42 -23.22 -21.38 2.56
CA GLU A 42 -21.91 -20.79 2.26
C GLU A 42 -20.92 -20.99 3.43
N MET A 43 -21.36 -20.68 4.65
CA MET A 43 -20.54 -20.85 5.85
C MET A 43 -20.07 -22.29 6.04
N VAL A 44 -20.96 -23.28 5.80
CA VAL A 44 -20.65 -24.71 5.94
C VAL A 44 -19.73 -25.21 4.82
N LEU A 45 -19.93 -24.73 3.59
CA LEU A 45 -19.11 -25.08 2.44
C LEU A 45 -17.66 -24.59 2.64
N ASP A 46 -17.50 -23.35 3.11
CA ASP A 46 -16.18 -22.76 3.39
C ASP A 46 -15.47 -23.48 4.55
N ALA A 47 -16.20 -23.85 5.61
CA ALA A 47 -15.65 -24.62 6.73
C ALA A 47 -15.12 -26.00 6.25
N LYS A 48 -15.89 -26.71 5.41
CA LYS A 48 -15.48 -28.01 4.85
C LYS A 48 -14.30 -27.89 3.89
N LEU A 49 -14.25 -26.86 3.06
CA LEU A 49 -13.10 -26.58 2.18
C LEU A 49 -11.83 -26.32 3.01
N PHE A 50 -11.95 -25.58 4.11
CA PHE A 50 -10.84 -25.31 5.01
C PHE A 50 -10.33 -26.57 5.72
N GLU A 51 -11.22 -27.43 6.22
CA GLU A 51 -10.87 -28.74 6.82
C GLU A 51 -10.12 -29.64 5.84
N LYS A 52 -10.60 -29.75 4.59
CA LYS A 52 -9.96 -30.56 3.54
C LYS A 52 -8.57 -30.04 3.16
N ASN A 53 -8.40 -28.72 3.10
CA ASN A 53 -7.11 -28.10 2.80
C ASN A 53 -6.10 -28.21 3.96
N GLN A 54 -6.57 -28.29 5.22
CA GLN A 54 -5.71 -28.64 6.35
C GLN A 54 -5.30 -30.11 6.33
N ALA A 55 -6.23 -31.04 6.04
CA ALA A 55 -5.95 -32.46 5.98
C ALA A 55 -4.90 -32.85 4.91
N LYS A 56 -4.81 -32.11 3.79
CA LYS A 56 -3.76 -32.31 2.78
C LYS A 56 -2.36 -31.81 3.19
N LYS A 57 -2.26 -30.99 4.25
CA LYS A 57 -0.97 -30.50 4.77
C LYS A 57 -0.32 -31.43 5.80
N ASP A 58 -1.01 -32.49 6.23
CA ASP A 58 -0.49 -33.48 7.19
C ASP A 58 -0.23 -34.85 6.54
N SER A 59 0.71 -34.90 5.59
CA SER A 59 1.51 -36.10 5.34
C SER A 59 3.01 -35.73 5.33
N PRO A 60 3.88 -36.57 5.93
CA PRO A 60 5.10 -36.09 6.59
C PRO A 60 6.31 -36.01 5.66
N PRO A 61 7.15 -34.98 5.76
CA PRO A 61 8.58 -35.14 5.74
C PRO A 61 9.09 -35.21 7.18
N VAL A 62 9.87 -36.24 7.46
CA VAL A 62 10.59 -36.45 8.72
C VAL A 62 11.22 -35.14 9.18
N SER A 63 10.67 -34.55 10.23
CA SER A 63 11.34 -33.51 10.99
C SER A 63 10.95 -33.66 12.47
N ALA A 64 12.00 -33.80 13.26
CA ALA A 64 12.05 -33.95 14.70
C ALA A 64 11.17 -32.92 15.43
N PRO A 65 10.78 -33.18 16.70
CA PRO A 65 9.79 -32.37 17.41
C PRO A 65 10.17 -30.89 17.41
N LYS A 66 9.21 -30.04 17.01
CA LYS A 66 9.32 -28.59 17.03
C LYS A 66 9.67 -28.14 18.44
N SER A 67 10.93 -27.76 18.65
CA SER A 67 11.32 -26.97 19.80
C SER A 67 10.94 -25.52 19.51
N ASP A 68 9.97 -25.03 20.27
CA ASP A 68 9.79 -23.59 20.49
C ASP A 68 11.09 -22.99 21.00
N LYS A 69 11.81 -22.27 20.14
CA LYS A 69 12.68 -21.12 20.42
C LYS A 69 13.63 -20.88 19.25
N TYR A 70 13.59 -19.64 18.76
CA TYR A 70 14.43 -19.03 17.70
C TYR A 70 13.95 -19.31 16.27
N GLY A 71 13.51 -18.22 15.64
CA GLY A 71 13.04 -18.19 14.26
C GLY A 71 14.09 -18.63 13.25
N ASP A 72 13.65 -18.81 12.00
CA ASP A 72 14.43 -19.28 10.87
C ASP A 72 15.92 -18.92 10.95
N VAL A 73 16.74 -19.92 11.27
CA VAL A 73 18.20 -19.81 11.34
C VAL A 73 18.71 -19.65 9.91
N LYS A 74 18.98 -18.41 9.48
CA LYS A 74 19.54 -18.11 8.16
C LYS A 74 21.03 -18.46 8.15
N LYS A 75 21.47 -19.24 7.18
CA LYS A 75 22.89 -19.58 6.96
C LYS A 75 23.51 -18.62 5.94
N CYS A 76 24.79 -18.32 6.10
CA CYS A 76 25.53 -17.50 5.17
C CYS A 76 25.71 -18.24 3.84
N PRO A 77 25.34 -17.67 2.68
CA PRO A 77 25.51 -18.31 1.38
C PRO A 77 26.98 -18.57 1.01
N SER A 78 27.90 -17.78 1.56
CA SER A 78 29.33 -17.84 1.22
C SER A 78 30.12 -18.83 2.09
N CYS A 79 29.81 -18.93 3.38
CA CYS A 79 30.59 -19.76 4.31
C CYS A 79 29.75 -20.75 5.13
N GLY A 80 28.43 -20.73 5.01
CA GLY A 80 27.52 -21.63 5.73
C GLY A 80 27.35 -21.31 7.22
N SER A 81 27.99 -20.27 7.75
CA SER A 81 27.86 -19.90 9.17
C SER A 81 26.45 -19.41 9.49
N ILE A 82 26.04 -19.61 10.74
CA ILE A 82 24.72 -19.17 11.21
C ILE A 82 24.75 -17.66 11.39
N VAL A 83 23.89 -16.97 10.64
CA VAL A 83 23.83 -15.51 10.62
C VAL A 83 22.82 -15.06 11.66
N GLN A 84 23.24 -14.12 12.51
CA GLN A 84 22.30 -13.42 13.38
C GLN A 84 21.30 -12.62 12.53
N SER A 85 20.01 -12.75 12.84
CA SER A 85 18.96 -11.94 12.21
C SER A 85 19.36 -10.46 12.24
N PHE A 86 19.15 -9.75 11.12
CA PHE A 86 19.47 -8.32 10.94
C PHE A 86 20.95 -7.93 10.76
N SER A 87 21.88 -8.88 10.61
CA SER A 87 23.26 -8.53 10.22
C SER A 87 23.39 -8.29 8.71
N GLY A 88 23.91 -7.12 8.30
CA GLY A 88 24.18 -6.80 6.89
C GLY A 88 25.48 -7.42 6.34
N LYS A 89 26.33 -7.97 7.22
CA LYS A 89 27.57 -8.66 6.86
C LYS A 89 27.75 -9.94 7.68
N CYS A 90 28.33 -10.98 7.09
CA CYS A 90 28.67 -12.20 7.80
C CYS A 90 29.87 -11.96 8.72
N SER A 91 29.74 -12.29 10.00
CA SER A 91 30.80 -12.17 11.01
C SER A 91 32.02 -13.05 10.70
N ASP A 92 31.81 -14.20 10.05
CA ASP A 92 32.84 -15.21 9.87
C ASP A 92 33.60 -15.09 8.54
N CYS A 93 32.94 -14.63 7.48
CA CYS A 93 33.55 -14.55 6.15
C CYS A 93 33.45 -13.17 5.48
N GLY A 94 32.80 -12.19 6.12
CA GLY A 94 32.67 -10.84 5.57
C GLY A 94 31.72 -10.72 4.37
N TYR A 95 31.00 -11.78 3.98
CA TYR A 95 30.01 -11.72 2.91
C TYR A 95 28.90 -10.71 3.25
N GLU A 96 28.67 -9.74 2.36
CA GLU A 96 27.59 -8.76 2.49
C GLU A 96 26.27 -9.35 2.02
N PHE A 97 25.28 -9.36 2.92
CA PHE A 97 23.94 -9.84 2.60
C PHE A 97 23.20 -8.77 1.81
N ARG A 98 23.20 -8.91 0.49
CA ARG A 98 22.35 -8.12 -0.41
C ARG A 98 20.98 -8.79 -0.46
N ASP A 99 20.01 -8.18 0.21
CA ASP A 99 18.65 -8.70 0.25
C ASP A 99 17.96 -8.36 -1.08
N ILE A 100 17.98 -9.31 -2.02
CA ILE A 100 17.48 -9.17 -3.41
C ILE A 100 15.99 -8.76 -3.43
N GLN A 101 15.23 -9.02 -2.36
CA GLN A 101 13.83 -8.60 -2.26
C GLN A 101 13.65 -7.11 -1.88
N SER A 102 14.71 -6.43 -1.42
CA SER A 102 14.67 -5.03 -1.00
C SER A 102 15.10 -4.03 -2.10
N ASP A 103 15.60 -4.51 -3.23
CA ASP A 103 16.06 -3.63 -4.33
C ASP A 103 14.90 -3.01 -5.13
N ALA A 104 13.65 -3.49 -4.99
CA ALA A 104 12.46 -2.91 -5.62
C ALA A 104 11.79 -1.78 -4.81
N THR A 105 12.46 -1.26 -3.78
CA THR A 105 11.86 -0.36 -2.78
C THR A 105 11.47 0.99 -3.38
N ILE A 106 12.34 1.63 -4.16
CA ILE A 106 12.08 2.97 -4.70
C ILE A 106 10.99 2.97 -5.78
N ASN A 107 10.97 1.96 -6.65
CA ASN A 107 9.94 1.84 -7.69
C ASN A 107 8.55 1.67 -7.07
N LYS A 108 8.42 0.86 -6.01
CA LYS A 108 7.18 0.71 -5.24
C LYS A 108 6.73 1.99 -4.55
N LEU A 109 7.67 2.84 -4.10
CA LEU A 109 7.33 4.17 -3.56
C LEU A 109 6.68 5.04 -4.63
N PHE A 110 7.26 5.09 -5.84
CA PHE A 110 6.71 5.90 -6.93
C PHE A 110 5.38 5.35 -7.44
N GLU A 111 5.23 4.03 -7.51
CA GLU A 111 3.96 3.39 -7.83
C GLU A 111 2.85 3.78 -6.84
N ALA A 112 3.13 3.70 -5.54
CA ALA A 112 2.18 4.14 -4.51
C ALA A 112 1.85 5.64 -4.60
N LEU A 113 2.83 6.49 -4.97
CA LEU A 113 2.58 7.92 -5.19
C LEU A 113 1.71 8.19 -6.41
N MET A 114 1.90 7.44 -7.50
CA MET A 114 1.05 7.51 -8.70
C MET A 114 -0.37 7.01 -8.42
N GLU A 115 -0.52 5.97 -7.61
CA GLU A 115 -1.84 5.50 -7.17
C GLU A 115 -2.57 6.56 -6.34
N ALA A 116 -1.84 7.27 -5.45
CA ALA A 116 -2.41 8.37 -4.69
C ALA A 116 -2.88 9.55 -5.57
N ASP A 117 -2.27 9.76 -6.73
CA ASP A 117 -2.74 10.74 -7.72
C ASP A 117 -4.04 10.33 -8.40
N ASN A 118 -4.32 9.04 -8.47
CA ASN A 118 -5.50 8.48 -9.12
C ASN A 118 -6.70 8.30 -8.17
N ILE A 119 -6.64 8.82 -6.94
CA ILE A 119 -7.77 8.78 -6.00
C ILE A 119 -8.99 9.40 -6.69
N PRO A 120 -10.10 8.66 -6.88
CA PRO A 120 -11.28 9.18 -7.54
C PRO A 120 -11.74 10.47 -6.85
N LYS A 121 -12.14 11.46 -7.64
CA LYS A 121 -12.88 12.60 -7.08
C LYS A 121 -14.16 12.02 -6.51
N ASP A 122 -14.34 12.13 -5.20
CA ASP A 122 -15.57 11.72 -4.53
C ASP A 122 -16.71 12.40 -5.30
N GLN A 123 -17.50 11.65 -6.07
CA GLN A 123 -18.61 12.25 -6.79
C GLN A 123 -19.54 12.76 -5.72
N PHE A 124 -19.79 14.08 -5.69
CA PHE A 124 -20.93 14.59 -4.96
C PHE A 124 -22.11 13.73 -5.45
N ARG A 125 -22.65 12.86 -4.60
CA ARG A 125 -24.01 12.38 -4.82
C ARG A 125 -24.79 13.69 -4.88
N GLU A 126 -25.23 14.04 -6.09
CA GLU A 126 -26.28 15.02 -6.25
C GLU A 126 -27.28 14.62 -5.17
N ILE A 127 -27.48 15.51 -4.20
CA ILE A 127 -28.70 15.42 -3.42
C ILE A 127 -29.73 15.73 -4.49
N HIS A 128 -30.22 14.68 -5.14
CA HIS A 128 -31.58 14.64 -5.61
C HIS A 128 -32.35 15.22 -4.45
N THR A 129 -32.85 16.44 -4.64
CA THR A 129 -34.00 16.91 -3.89
C THR A 129 -34.96 15.74 -3.94
N GLY A 130 -35.08 15.04 -2.81
CA GLY A 130 -35.92 13.87 -2.71
C GLY A 130 -37.27 14.26 -3.28
N ASP A 131 -37.67 13.55 -4.33
CA ASP A 131 -38.94 12.87 -4.35
C ASP A 131 -40.03 13.51 -3.47
N MET A 132 -40.37 14.75 -3.81
CA MET A 132 -41.49 15.57 -3.33
C MET A 132 -41.49 16.89 -4.12
N GLY A 133 -41.57 16.79 -5.44
CA GLY A 133 -41.50 17.96 -6.33
C GLY A 133 -42.05 17.76 -7.72
N GLY A 134 -42.66 16.61 -8.03
CA GLY A 134 -43.51 16.48 -9.20
C GLY A 134 -44.63 17.51 -9.10
N ILE A 135 -44.75 18.36 -10.12
CA ILE A 135 -45.78 19.39 -10.33
C ILE A 135 -45.51 20.76 -9.66
N LEU A 136 -44.96 20.86 -8.45
CA LEU A 136 -44.78 22.19 -7.79
C LEU A 136 -43.43 22.88 -8.09
N GLY A 137 -42.43 22.18 -8.62
CA GLY A 137 -41.12 22.75 -8.98
C GLY A 137 -41.10 23.58 -10.26
N GLY A 138 -42.13 23.47 -11.11
CA GLY A 138 -42.19 24.13 -12.42
C GLY A 138 -42.59 25.61 -12.40
N ILE A 139 -43.26 26.07 -11.33
CA ILE A 139 -43.87 27.41 -11.30
C ILE A 139 -43.06 28.42 -10.46
N MET A 140 -42.17 27.94 -9.58
CA MET A 140 -41.34 28.78 -8.70
C MET A 140 -39.82 28.64 -8.96
N GLY A 141 -39.42 28.13 -10.12
CA GLY A 141 -38.02 27.85 -10.46
C GLY A 141 -37.23 29.04 -11.05
N ASN A 142 -37.90 30.04 -11.61
CA ASN A 142 -37.22 31.04 -12.43
C ASN A 142 -36.60 32.23 -11.67
N SER A 143 -36.92 32.45 -10.39
CA SER A 143 -36.31 33.54 -9.59
C SER A 143 -35.23 33.07 -8.60
N TYR A 144 -35.10 31.76 -8.33
CA TYR A 144 -34.09 31.19 -7.44
C TYR A 144 -32.88 30.58 -8.16
N ALA A 145 -32.99 30.29 -9.47
CA ALA A 145 -31.91 29.71 -10.27
C ALA A 145 -30.66 30.60 -10.42
N ALA A 146 -30.78 31.92 -10.21
CA ALA A 146 -29.64 32.84 -10.29
C ALA A 146 -28.85 32.93 -8.96
N LEU A 147 -29.50 32.70 -7.82
CA LEU A 147 -28.88 32.71 -6.48
C LEU A 147 -28.14 31.39 -6.18
N ASP A 148 -28.51 30.30 -6.85
CA ASP A 148 -27.94 28.97 -6.64
C ASP A 148 -26.63 28.73 -7.42
N LYS A 149 -26.38 29.46 -8.51
CA LYS A 149 -25.16 29.30 -9.34
C LYS A 149 -23.86 29.62 -8.57
N GLN A 150 -23.80 30.75 -7.87
CA GLN A 150 -22.61 31.11 -7.08
C GLN A 150 -22.36 30.15 -5.93
N LYS A 151 -23.42 29.71 -5.25
CA LYS A 151 -23.33 28.77 -4.13
C LYS A 151 -22.88 27.38 -4.60
N ASN A 152 -23.27 26.99 -5.82
CA ASN A 152 -22.82 25.75 -6.45
C ASN A 152 -21.35 25.82 -6.90
N GLU A 153 -20.91 26.95 -7.47
CA GLU A 153 -19.49 27.19 -7.85
C GLU A 153 -18.55 27.17 -6.64
N GLU A 154 -18.95 27.80 -5.52
CA GLU A 154 -18.17 27.80 -4.28
C GLU A 154 -18.05 26.40 -3.67
N ARG A 155 -19.14 25.62 -3.69
CA ARG A 155 -19.14 24.22 -3.25
C ARG A 155 -18.24 23.34 -4.10
N LEU A 156 -18.24 23.55 -5.42
CA LEU A 156 -17.38 22.81 -6.34
C LEU A 156 -15.90 23.12 -6.08
N LYS A 157 -15.53 24.39 -5.92
CA LYS A 157 -14.16 24.81 -5.57
C LYS A 157 -13.69 24.19 -4.26
N LYS A 158 -14.53 24.27 -3.21
CA LYS A 158 -14.23 23.66 -1.92
C LYS A 158 -14.02 22.15 -2.02
N HIS A 159 -14.81 21.47 -2.85
CA HIS A 159 -14.66 20.04 -3.08
C HIS A 159 -13.34 19.70 -3.79
N GLU A 160 -12.97 20.47 -4.82
CA GLU A 160 -11.69 20.30 -5.50
C GLU A 160 -10.51 20.55 -4.57
N GLU A 161 -10.60 21.54 -3.68
CA GLU A 161 -9.60 21.81 -2.64
C GLU A 161 -9.48 20.65 -1.64
N LEU A 162 -10.61 20.14 -1.12
CA LEU A 162 -10.63 18.98 -0.21
C LEU A 162 -10.05 17.72 -0.86
N HIS A 163 -10.36 17.49 -2.14
CA HIS A 163 -9.80 16.36 -2.88
C HIS A 163 -8.28 16.49 -3.06
N LYS A 164 -7.79 17.69 -3.40
CA LYS A 164 -6.35 17.98 -3.46
C LYS A 164 -5.67 17.78 -2.11
N GLU A 165 -6.29 18.22 -1.02
CA GLU A 165 -5.78 18.04 0.34
C GLU A 165 -5.71 16.56 0.72
N LYS A 166 -6.72 15.76 0.37
CA LYS A 166 -6.75 14.30 0.58
C LYS A 166 -5.61 13.61 -0.17
N ILE A 167 -5.39 13.96 -1.44
CA ILE A 167 -4.27 13.46 -2.24
C ILE A 167 -2.94 13.85 -1.60
N HIS A 168 -2.76 15.13 -1.27
CA HIS A 168 -1.52 15.63 -0.66
C HIS A 168 -1.21 14.92 0.66
N SER A 169 -2.19 14.83 1.56
CA SER A 169 -2.06 14.12 2.84
C SER A 169 -1.68 12.66 2.64
N ARG A 170 -2.31 11.96 1.68
CA ARG A 170 -1.97 10.58 1.36
C ARG A 170 -0.54 10.45 0.84
N LYS A 171 -0.09 11.33 -0.05
CA LYS A 171 1.30 11.34 -0.53
C LYS A 171 2.31 11.58 0.59
N VAL A 172 2.03 12.51 1.51
CA VAL A 172 2.87 12.75 2.69
C VAL A 172 2.97 11.49 3.56
N GLN A 173 1.85 10.82 3.82
CA GLN A 173 1.83 9.56 4.57
C GLN A 173 2.66 8.48 3.88
N ILE A 174 2.50 8.31 2.56
CA ILE A 174 3.28 7.34 1.78
C ILE A 174 4.77 7.63 1.92
N ILE A 175 5.23 8.87 1.64
CA ILE A 175 6.65 9.24 1.72
C ILE A 175 7.22 8.98 3.11
N THR A 176 6.51 9.41 4.15
CA THR A 176 6.99 9.34 5.53
C THR A 176 7.03 7.91 6.07
N SER A 177 5.99 7.11 5.82
CA SER A 177 5.86 5.73 6.30
C SER A 177 6.65 4.70 5.49
N PHE A 178 7.10 5.04 4.28
CA PHE A 178 7.73 4.09 3.39
C PHE A 178 8.98 3.43 4.02
N PRO A 179 9.18 2.10 3.93
CA PRO A 179 10.35 1.48 4.53
C PRO A 179 11.65 1.97 3.87
N ILE A 180 12.67 2.22 4.69
CA ILE A 180 13.99 2.61 4.20
C ILE A 180 14.81 1.34 3.94
N PRO A 181 15.49 1.21 2.79
CA PRO A 181 16.39 0.09 2.52
C PRO A 181 17.45 -0.11 3.63
N ASN A 182 17.93 -1.33 3.80
CA ASN A 182 19.00 -1.69 4.76
C ASN A 182 20.36 -1.95 4.08
N THR A 183 20.41 -1.88 2.76
CA THR A 183 21.59 -2.09 1.91
C THR A 183 22.19 -0.77 1.47
N LYS A 184 23.51 -0.76 1.19
CA LYS A 184 24.28 0.46 0.89
C LYS A 184 23.83 1.14 -0.41
N GLU A 185 23.71 0.37 -1.50
CA GLU A 185 23.41 0.90 -2.83
C GLU A 185 21.98 1.48 -2.92
N PRO A 186 20.92 0.76 -2.51
CA PRO A 186 19.56 1.30 -2.55
C PRO A 186 19.35 2.45 -1.57
N LEU A 187 20.10 2.51 -0.46
CA LEU A 187 20.08 3.64 0.46
C LEU A 187 20.64 4.91 -0.20
N LEU A 188 21.75 4.80 -0.95
CA LEU A 188 22.35 5.91 -1.68
C LEU A 188 21.48 6.36 -2.86
N GLU A 189 20.85 5.42 -3.55
CA GLU A 189 19.87 5.71 -4.61
C GLU A 189 18.67 6.48 -4.04
N PHE A 190 18.12 5.99 -2.92
CA PHE A 190 17.02 6.65 -2.22
C PHE A 190 17.42 8.06 -1.79
N LEU A 191 18.63 8.22 -1.24
CA LEU A 191 19.14 9.52 -0.81
C LEU A 191 19.26 10.48 -2.00
N THR A 192 19.88 10.05 -3.10
CA THR A 192 20.08 10.89 -4.30
C THR A 192 18.74 11.36 -4.88
N LEU A 193 17.76 10.45 -4.99
CA LEU A 193 16.42 10.76 -5.48
C LEU A 193 15.66 11.64 -4.50
N GLY A 194 15.71 11.31 -3.21
CA GLY A 194 15.10 12.10 -2.15
C GLY A 194 15.62 13.54 -2.16
N ILE A 195 16.93 13.73 -2.31
CA ILE A 195 17.58 15.04 -2.40
C ILE A 195 17.02 15.85 -3.58
N SER A 196 16.90 15.23 -4.75
CA SER A 196 16.28 15.86 -5.93
C SER A 196 14.85 16.33 -5.63
N LYS A 197 14.06 15.50 -4.93
CA LYS A 197 12.66 15.80 -4.58
C LYS A 197 12.50 16.79 -3.42
N ALA A 198 13.48 16.86 -2.51
CA ALA A 198 13.50 17.78 -1.38
C ALA A 198 13.99 19.20 -1.73
N THR A 199 14.35 19.44 -2.99
CA THR A 199 14.77 20.77 -3.47
C THR A 199 13.55 21.56 -3.95
N PRO A 200 13.22 22.71 -3.33
CA PRO A 200 12.10 23.52 -3.76
C PRO A 200 12.39 24.20 -5.10
N ILE A 201 11.40 24.24 -5.97
CA ILE A 201 11.45 24.98 -7.23
C ILE A 201 11.20 26.45 -6.91
N LYS A 202 12.23 27.28 -7.08
CA LYS A 202 12.17 28.74 -6.93
C LYS A 202 11.98 29.38 -8.30
N LYS A 203 10.97 30.24 -8.42
CA LYS A 203 10.75 31.09 -9.60
C LYS A 203 10.87 32.56 -9.18
N GLY A 204 11.34 33.40 -10.10
CA GLY A 204 11.45 34.84 -9.87
C GLY A 204 10.08 35.46 -9.63
N PHE A 205 10.04 36.63 -9.00
CA PHE A 205 8.81 37.33 -8.60
C PHE A 205 7.79 37.51 -9.74
N PHE A 206 8.26 37.63 -10.99
CA PHE A 206 7.42 37.81 -12.17
C PHE A 206 6.98 36.50 -12.85
N SER A 207 7.40 35.35 -12.35
CA SER A 207 7.10 34.04 -12.92
C SER A 207 6.18 33.25 -12.00
N LYS A 208 4.93 33.04 -12.43
CA LYS A 208 3.99 32.16 -11.72
C LYS A 208 4.48 30.72 -11.77
N LYS A 209 4.30 30.01 -10.67
CA LYS A 209 4.52 28.56 -10.62
C LYS A 209 3.38 27.85 -11.35
N THR A 210 3.70 26.72 -11.96
CA THR A 210 2.69 25.81 -12.49
C THR A 210 2.10 25.00 -11.34
N ILE A 211 0.92 24.42 -11.56
CA ILE A 211 0.26 23.55 -10.56
C ILE A 211 1.20 22.41 -10.12
N ALA A 212 1.88 21.77 -11.07
CA ALA A 212 2.84 20.70 -10.77
C ALA A 212 4.03 21.17 -9.90
N GLU A 213 4.50 22.41 -10.09
CA GLU A 213 5.58 22.98 -9.27
C GLU A 213 5.11 23.35 -7.86
N GLU A 214 3.85 23.77 -7.71
CA GLU A 214 3.24 24.02 -6.40
C GLU A 214 3.05 22.71 -5.63
N GLU A 215 2.51 21.68 -6.28
CA GLU A 215 2.34 20.34 -5.71
C GLU A 215 3.69 19.73 -5.30
N HIS A 216 4.72 19.86 -6.14
CA HIS A 216 6.10 19.46 -5.80
C HIS A 216 6.58 20.16 -4.52
N ASN A 217 6.46 21.49 -4.49
CA ASN A 217 6.90 22.28 -3.34
C ASN A 217 6.12 21.94 -2.06
N ALA A 218 4.85 21.53 -2.17
CA ALA A 218 4.03 21.10 -1.04
C ALA A 218 4.52 19.76 -0.44
N LEU A 219 5.20 18.90 -1.21
CA LEU A 219 5.76 17.63 -0.75
C LEU A 219 7.21 17.73 -0.25
N VAL A 220 7.91 18.83 -0.54
CA VAL A 220 9.29 19.07 -0.11
C VAL A 220 9.52 18.82 1.39
N PRO A 221 8.65 19.27 2.32
CA PRO A 221 8.85 19.00 3.75
C PRO A 221 8.84 17.51 4.10
N ALA A 222 7.95 16.72 3.46
CA ALA A 222 7.89 15.27 3.67
C ALA A 222 9.17 14.58 3.16
N TRP A 223 9.66 14.99 1.99
CA TRP A 223 10.93 14.49 1.45
C TRP A 223 12.12 14.85 2.33
N LYS A 224 12.17 16.05 2.91
CA LYS A 224 13.22 16.44 3.87
C LYS A 224 13.20 15.54 5.11
N SER A 225 12.02 15.35 5.71
CA SER A 225 11.86 14.44 6.85
C SER A 225 12.29 13.02 6.50
N LYS A 226 12.00 12.56 5.27
CA LYS A 226 12.41 11.24 4.83
C LYS A 226 13.92 11.11 4.66
N ILE A 227 14.58 12.12 4.08
CA ILE A 227 16.04 12.19 3.98
C ILE A 227 16.67 12.10 5.37
N ASP A 228 16.14 12.81 6.37
CA ASP A 228 16.68 12.76 7.72
C ASP A 228 16.64 11.34 8.31
N GLN A 229 15.55 10.60 8.08
CA GLN A 229 15.46 9.20 8.49
C GLN A 229 16.47 8.31 7.74
N VAL A 230 16.67 8.55 6.44
CA VAL A 230 17.64 7.80 5.61
C VAL A 230 19.07 8.06 6.09
N VAL A 231 19.42 9.31 6.35
CA VAL A 231 20.72 9.72 6.90
C VAL A 231 20.94 9.09 8.27
N PHE A 232 19.94 9.09 9.15
CA PHE A 232 20.03 8.44 10.45
C PHE A 232 20.33 6.95 10.31
N LYS A 233 19.61 6.27 9.42
CA LYS A 233 19.85 4.84 9.15
C LYS A 233 21.23 4.60 8.51
N ALA A 234 21.67 5.47 7.62
CA ALA A 234 23.00 5.42 7.01
C ALA A 234 24.10 5.51 8.09
N LYS A 235 23.98 6.48 9.02
CA LYS A 235 24.89 6.63 10.17
C LYS A 235 24.95 5.38 11.05
N MET A 236 23.82 4.67 11.20
CA MET A 236 23.77 3.44 11.98
C MET A 236 24.35 2.23 11.23
N SER A 237 24.17 2.16 9.92
CA SER A 237 24.55 1.00 9.09
C SER A 237 25.98 1.08 8.55
N LEU A 238 26.49 2.31 8.34
CA LEU A 238 27.80 2.59 7.72
C LEU A 238 28.82 3.15 8.72
N LYS A 239 28.73 2.76 10.01
CA LYS A 239 29.60 3.26 11.09
C LYS A 239 31.10 3.14 10.79
N ASP A 240 31.46 2.11 10.04
CA ASP A 240 32.85 1.80 9.69
C ASP A 240 33.36 2.63 8.48
N ASP A 241 32.46 3.20 7.66
CA ASP A 241 32.77 3.93 6.42
C ASP A 241 32.62 5.45 6.60
N LYS A 242 33.59 6.04 7.33
CA LYS A 242 33.58 7.49 7.67
C LYS A 242 33.62 8.40 6.44
N SER A 243 34.29 7.98 5.37
CA SER A 243 34.43 8.76 4.14
C SER A 243 33.07 8.96 3.48
N LEU A 244 32.31 7.88 3.35
CA LEU A 244 31.00 7.92 2.71
C LEU A 244 29.96 8.64 3.57
N LEU A 245 30.03 8.53 4.90
CA LEU A 245 29.20 9.33 5.79
C LEU A 245 29.44 10.83 5.62
N ALA A 246 30.69 11.26 5.46
CA ALA A 246 31.01 12.67 5.22
C ALA A 246 30.46 13.16 3.87
N GLU A 247 30.49 12.32 2.84
CA GLU A 247 29.89 12.63 1.53
C GLU A 247 28.36 12.79 1.63
N ILE A 248 27.67 11.87 2.33
CA ILE A 248 26.23 11.94 2.60
C ILE A 248 25.89 13.24 3.33
N GLU A 249 26.63 13.59 4.38
CA GLU A 249 26.41 14.80 5.14
C GLU A 249 26.63 16.07 4.31
N ASN A 250 27.64 16.08 3.42
CA ASN A 250 27.87 17.19 2.51
C ASN A 250 26.71 17.33 1.50
N MET A 251 26.26 16.23 0.89
CA MET A 251 25.12 16.24 -0.04
C MET A 251 23.84 16.79 0.61
N VAL A 252 23.56 16.38 1.85
CA VAL A 252 22.39 16.86 2.61
C VAL A 252 22.57 18.31 3.06
N SER A 253 23.78 18.71 3.45
CA SER A 253 24.07 20.10 3.81
C SER A 253 23.84 21.07 2.65
N GLN A 254 24.18 20.66 1.42
CA GLN A 254 23.90 21.44 0.21
C GLN A 254 22.40 21.66 -0.07
N LEU A 255 21.51 20.78 0.41
CA LEU A 255 20.07 21.04 0.38
C LEU A 255 19.65 22.14 1.34
N SER A 256 20.23 22.12 2.54
CA SER A 256 19.90 23.08 3.60
C SER A 256 20.42 24.49 3.29
N SER A 257 21.54 24.61 2.56
CA SER A 257 22.16 25.87 2.16
C SER A 257 21.50 26.53 0.96
N LYS A 258 20.76 25.79 0.13
CA LYS A 258 19.90 26.33 -0.94
C LYS A 258 18.61 26.99 -0.43
N LYS A 259 18.53 27.30 0.87
CA LYS A 259 17.41 28.03 1.52
C LYS A 259 17.13 29.37 0.85
#